data_AF-A0A399PBE2-F1
#
_entry.id   AF-A0A399PBE2-F1
#
_cell.length_a   1.000
_cell.length_b   1.000
_cell.length_c   1.000
_cell.angle_alpha   90.00
_cell.angle_beta   90.00
_cell.angle_gamma   90.00
#
_symmetry.space_group_name_H-M   'P 1'
#
loop_
_entity.id
_entity.type
_entity.pdbx_description
1 polymer ?
#
loop_
_entity_poly.entity_id
_entity_poly.type
_entity_poly.pdbx_seq_one_letter_code
_entity_poly.pdbx_strand_id
1 'polypeptide(L)'
;MTRAHRRRETALALAAVLVGLVVLSAPPGSGVEGGFAQIDRYAALTEVQAQRMIRAHPALELQVMDASPQRVVSWWAAKDRKHQRALIRNSPALVGNLDGVDYASRDAANRRQLRAELRTEREAVATHPEDADARNRLTALTAIRHALKPAARP
;
A
#
# COMPACT_ATOMS: atom_id res chain seq x y z
N MET A 1 -40.78 10.56 -42.84
CA MET A 1 -40.47 10.71 -41.39
C MET A 1 -39.39 9.71 -41.00
N THR A 2 -38.15 10.07 -41.31
CA THR A 2 -37.00 9.18 -41.52
C THR A 2 -35.94 9.35 -40.42
N ARG A 3 -35.74 8.31 -39.62
CA ARG A 3 -34.51 7.76 -38.98
C ARG A 3 -33.27 8.65 -38.67
N ALA A 4 -33.36 9.97 -38.59
CA ALA A 4 -32.22 10.90 -38.52
C ALA A 4 -32.13 11.74 -37.24
N HIS A 5 -32.99 11.54 -36.25
CA HIS A 5 -32.96 12.31 -34.99
C HIS A 5 -32.37 11.58 -33.78
N ARG A 6 -31.94 10.31 -33.92
CA ARG A 6 -31.37 9.51 -32.82
C ARG A 6 -29.83 9.55 -32.77
N ARG A 7 -29.22 10.70 -33.12
CA ARG A 7 -27.75 10.91 -33.16
C ARG A 7 -27.28 12.26 -32.59
N ARG A 8 -28.12 12.99 -31.84
CA ARG A 8 -27.78 14.32 -31.32
C ARG A 8 -27.87 14.49 -29.80
N GLU A 9 -28.20 13.44 -29.06
CA GLU A 9 -28.22 13.47 -27.57
C GLU A 9 -27.03 12.74 -26.92
N THR A 10 -26.02 12.32 -27.69
CA THR A 10 -24.74 11.80 -27.15
C THR A 10 -23.63 12.85 -27.18
N ALA A 11 -23.97 14.13 -27.37
CA ALA A 11 -22.99 15.21 -27.56
C ALA A 11 -22.54 15.92 -26.28
N LEU A 12 -23.16 15.67 -25.11
CA LEU A 12 -22.79 16.37 -23.87
C LEU A 12 -22.90 15.44 -22.64
N ALA A 13 -22.03 14.43 -22.60
CA ALA A 13 -21.51 13.91 -21.34
C ALA A 13 -19.96 13.96 -21.37
N LEU A 14 -19.45 15.06 -21.93
CA LEU A 14 -18.09 15.55 -21.78
C LEU A 14 -18.04 16.30 -20.45
N ALA A 15 -17.54 15.65 -19.39
CA ALA A 15 -16.80 16.25 -18.26
C ALA A 15 -16.86 15.37 -16.99
N ALA A 16 -16.17 14.23 -16.95
CA ALA A 16 -15.77 13.60 -15.66
C ALA A 16 -14.79 12.40 -15.74
N VAL A 17 -14.23 12.02 -16.90
CA VAL A 17 -13.30 10.85 -16.98
C VAL A 17 -11.90 11.21 -17.49
N LEU A 18 -11.60 12.50 -17.68
CA LEU A 18 -10.27 12.99 -18.09
C LEU A 18 -9.44 13.53 -16.92
N VAL A 19 -9.37 12.78 -15.81
CA VAL A 19 -8.34 13.00 -14.78
C VAL A 19 -7.83 11.62 -14.34
N GLY A 20 -6.68 11.22 -14.88
CA GLY A 20 -5.92 10.08 -14.34
C GLY A 20 -5.11 9.26 -15.33
N LEU A 21 -5.13 9.54 -16.63
CA LEU A 21 -4.38 8.78 -17.64
C LEU A 21 -3.40 9.66 -18.43
N VAL A 22 -2.56 10.43 -17.72
CA VAL A 22 -1.35 11.03 -18.30
C VAL A 22 -0.20 10.79 -17.34
N VAL A 23 0.36 9.58 -17.39
CA VAL A 23 1.81 9.35 -17.40
C VAL A 23 2.05 8.21 -18.39
N LEU A 24 2.11 8.55 -19.67
CA LEU A 24 2.72 7.70 -20.67
C LEU A 24 4.24 7.82 -20.47
N SER A 25 4.80 6.91 -19.70
CA SER A 25 6.26 6.70 -19.62
C SER A 25 6.43 5.19 -19.52
N ALA A 26 7.34 4.64 -20.32
CA ALA A 26 7.62 3.21 -20.54
C ALA A 26 7.34 2.31 -19.31
N PRO A 27 6.91 1.03 -19.50
CA PRO A 27 6.85 0.10 -18.38
C PRO A 27 8.19 0.16 -17.65
N PRO A 28 8.24 0.59 -16.38
CA PRO A 28 9.49 0.56 -15.64
C PRO A 28 9.98 -0.89 -15.71
N GLY A 29 11.24 -1.08 -16.12
CA GLY A 29 11.75 -2.37 -16.57
C GLY A 29 11.32 -3.51 -15.65
N SER A 30 10.89 -4.64 -16.22
CA SER A 30 10.51 -5.82 -15.43
C SER A 30 11.60 -6.18 -14.41
N GLY A 31 11.19 -6.58 -13.21
CA GLY A 31 12.09 -6.99 -12.14
C GLY A 31 12.34 -5.91 -11.09
N VAL A 32 13.34 -6.13 -10.24
CA VAL A 32 13.57 -5.38 -9.00
C VAL A 32 13.72 -3.86 -9.23
N GLU A 33 14.50 -3.44 -10.21
CA GLU A 33 14.79 -2.02 -10.44
C GLU A 33 13.56 -1.24 -10.94
N GLY A 34 12.73 -1.84 -11.81
CA GLY A 34 11.47 -1.20 -12.18
C GLY A 34 10.44 -1.19 -11.05
N GLY A 35 10.45 -2.23 -10.21
CA GLY A 35 9.71 -2.27 -8.95
C GLY A 35 10.04 -1.05 -8.08
N PHE A 36 11.32 -0.82 -7.78
CA PHE A 36 11.76 0.34 -6.99
C PHE A 36 11.41 1.67 -7.65
N ALA A 37 11.66 1.82 -8.96
CA ALA A 37 11.32 3.04 -9.68
C ALA A 37 9.82 3.38 -9.60
N GLN A 38 8.96 2.36 -9.62
CA GLN A 38 7.52 2.57 -9.54
C GLN A 38 7.05 2.84 -8.10
N ILE A 39 7.64 2.18 -7.10
CA ILE A 39 7.38 2.47 -5.67
C ILE A 39 7.78 3.91 -5.33
N ASP A 40 8.88 4.41 -5.91
CA ASP A 40 9.33 5.78 -5.71
C ASP A 40 8.31 6.80 -6.23
N ARG A 41 7.71 6.52 -7.38
CA ARG A 41 6.60 7.34 -7.91
C ARG A 41 5.42 7.36 -6.95
N TYR A 42 5.07 6.23 -6.32
CA TYR A 42 3.96 6.17 -5.36
C TYR A 42 4.25 6.95 -4.07
N ALA A 43 5.50 6.95 -3.62
CA ALA A 43 5.91 7.70 -2.43
C ALA A 43 5.76 9.23 -2.61
N ALA A 44 5.75 9.71 -3.86
CA ALA A 44 5.52 11.12 -4.19
C ALA A 44 4.02 11.51 -4.25
N LEU A 45 3.11 10.54 -4.25
CA LEU A 45 1.66 10.77 -4.34
C LEU A 45 1.00 11.06 -2.98
N THR A 46 -0.24 11.55 -3.01
CA THR A 46 -1.09 11.57 -1.81
C THR A 46 -1.40 10.16 -1.34
N GLU A 47 -1.71 9.98 -0.06
CA GLU A 47 -2.04 8.65 0.52
C GLU A 47 -3.19 7.96 -0.25
N VAL A 48 -4.25 8.69 -0.61
CA VAL A 48 -5.38 8.13 -1.36
C VAL A 48 -4.97 7.66 -2.75
N GLN A 49 -4.14 8.44 -3.45
CA GLN A 49 -3.64 8.07 -4.78
C GLN A 49 -2.68 6.87 -4.70
N ALA A 50 -1.77 6.85 -3.74
CA ALA A 50 -0.87 5.73 -3.51
C ALA A 50 -1.65 4.44 -3.21
N GLN A 51 -2.63 4.48 -2.31
CA GLN A 51 -3.48 3.32 -1.99
C GLN A 51 -4.30 2.84 -3.19
N ARG A 52 -4.75 3.74 -4.07
CA ARG A 52 -5.42 3.35 -5.33
C ARG A 52 -4.46 2.59 -6.24
N MET A 53 -3.23 3.09 -6.38
CA MET A 53 -2.23 2.45 -7.22
C MET A 53 -1.78 1.10 -6.67
N ILE A 54 -1.50 0.99 -5.36
CA ILE A 54 -1.12 -0.27 -4.72
C ILE A 54 -2.20 -1.34 -4.94
N ARG A 55 -3.48 -0.99 -4.74
CA ARG A 55 -4.60 -1.90 -4.99
C ARG A 55 -4.73 -2.32 -6.46
N ALA A 56 -4.41 -1.43 -7.39
CA ALA A 56 -4.44 -1.72 -8.82
C ALA A 56 -3.23 -2.55 -9.29
N HIS A 57 -2.13 -2.55 -8.55
CA HIS A 57 -0.86 -3.19 -8.94
C HIS A 57 -0.22 -4.02 -7.80
N PRO A 58 -0.91 -5.03 -7.25
CA PRO A 58 -0.40 -5.81 -6.12
C PRO A 58 0.91 -6.54 -6.43
N ALA A 59 1.12 -6.93 -7.69
CA ALA A 59 2.35 -7.60 -8.13
C ALA A 59 3.60 -6.71 -8.05
N LEU A 60 3.44 -5.37 -7.97
CA LEU A 60 4.58 -4.48 -7.91
C LEU A 60 5.37 -4.62 -6.61
N GLU A 61 4.68 -4.79 -5.48
CA GLU A 61 5.36 -4.98 -4.19
C GLU A 61 6.15 -6.29 -4.19
N LEU A 62 5.66 -7.33 -4.89
CA LEU A 62 6.37 -8.60 -5.05
C LEU A 62 7.67 -8.47 -5.85
N GLN A 63 7.74 -7.54 -6.82
CA GLN A 63 8.94 -7.37 -7.67
C GLN A 63 10.19 -6.97 -6.88
N VAL A 64 10.03 -6.34 -5.71
CA VAL A 64 11.14 -5.90 -4.87
C VAL A 64 11.41 -6.82 -3.67
N MET A 65 10.60 -7.85 -3.46
CA MET A 65 10.80 -8.79 -2.34
C MET A 65 12.08 -9.60 -2.48
N ASP A 66 12.50 -9.91 -3.71
CA ASP A 66 13.74 -10.64 -3.98
C ASP A 66 14.96 -9.71 -4.12
N ALA A 67 14.82 -8.42 -3.81
CA ALA A 67 15.94 -7.48 -3.83
C ALA A 67 16.98 -7.87 -2.77
N SER A 68 18.27 -7.80 -3.12
CA SER A 68 19.31 -8.05 -2.13
C SER A 68 19.28 -6.98 -1.03
N PRO A 69 19.61 -7.32 0.23
CA PRO A 69 19.59 -6.36 1.33
C PRO A 69 20.47 -5.13 1.07
N GLN A 70 21.61 -5.28 0.39
CA GLN A 70 22.49 -4.18 0.04
C GLN A 70 21.83 -3.18 -0.93
N ARG A 71 21.02 -3.68 -1.87
CA ARG A 71 20.26 -2.83 -2.80
C ARG A 71 19.13 -2.11 -2.07
N VAL A 72 18.41 -2.79 -1.19
CA VAL A 72 17.37 -2.18 -0.34
C VAL A 72 17.97 -1.08 0.55
N VAL A 73 19.12 -1.32 1.21
CA VAL A 73 19.83 -0.30 2.01
C VAL A 73 20.10 0.95 1.15
N SER A 74 20.65 0.76 -0.05
CA SER A 74 20.99 1.86 -0.96
C SER A 74 19.75 2.66 -1.36
N TRP A 75 18.69 1.96 -1.77
CA TRP A 75 17.41 2.55 -2.15
C TRP A 75 16.73 3.28 -0.99
N TRP A 76 16.74 2.69 0.21
CA TRP A 76 16.11 3.28 1.39
C TRP A 76 16.86 4.52 1.89
N ALA A 77 18.20 4.49 1.87
CA ALA A 77 19.05 5.60 2.29
C ALA A 77 19.01 6.78 1.31
N ALA A 78 18.74 6.55 0.03
CA ALA A 78 18.58 7.61 -0.98
C ALA A 78 17.32 8.47 -0.76
N LYS A 79 16.37 8.01 0.07
CA LYS A 79 15.12 8.72 0.35
C LYS A 79 15.27 9.74 1.45
N ASP A 80 14.69 10.93 1.23
CA ASP A 80 14.47 11.85 2.34
C ASP A 80 13.45 11.30 3.35
N ARG A 81 13.39 11.93 4.53
CA ARG A 81 12.50 11.52 5.61
C ARG A 81 11.01 11.63 5.24
N LYS A 82 10.64 12.49 4.30
CA LYS A 82 9.24 12.63 3.85
C LYS A 82 8.82 11.39 3.06
N HIS A 83 9.65 10.94 2.12
CA HIS A 83 9.42 9.76 1.31
C HIS A 83 9.47 8.47 2.13
N GLN A 84 10.43 8.34 3.07
CA GLN A 84 10.46 7.21 4.00
C GLN A 84 9.15 7.09 4.80
N ARG A 85 8.69 8.22 5.38
CA ARG A 85 7.40 8.24 6.10
C ARG A 85 6.22 7.93 5.17
N ALA A 86 6.23 8.38 3.92
CA ALA A 86 5.17 8.07 2.97
C ALA A 86 5.07 6.57 2.69
N LEU A 87 6.20 5.90 2.49
CA LEU A 87 6.25 4.45 2.29
C LEU A 87 5.79 3.67 3.53
N ILE A 88 6.28 4.04 4.72
CA ILE A 88 5.80 3.46 5.99
C ILE A 88 4.28 3.61 6.13
N ARG A 89 3.71 4.74 5.67
CA ARG A 89 2.27 4.97 5.75
C ARG A 89 1.46 4.19 4.72
N ASN A 90 1.93 4.15 3.48
CA ASN A 90 1.13 3.69 2.35
C ASN A 90 1.34 2.19 2.06
N SER A 91 2.54 1.66 2.31
CA SER A 91 2.91 0.26 2.08
C SER A 91 3.61 -0.34 3.31
N PRO A 92 2.95 -0.40 4.48
CA PRO A 92 3.58 -0.88 5.70
C PRO A 92 4.04 -2.35 5.62
N ALA A 93 3.29 -3.22 4.94
CA ALA A 93 3.67 -4.63 4.76
C ALA A 93 4.97 -4.77 3.96
N LEU A 94 5.07 -4.05 2.83
CA LEU A 94 6.28 -3.97 2.02
C LEU A 94 7.50 -3.54 2.86
N VAL A 95 7.39 -2.39 3.54
CA VAL A 95 8.51 -1.82 4.31
C VAL A 95 8.92 -2.73 5.47
N GLY A 96 7.95 -3.38 6.12
CA GLY A 96 8.22 -4.33 7.21
C GLY A 96 9.01 -5.56 6.79
N ASN A 97 8.76 -6.04 5.57
CA ASN A 97 9.33 -7.27 5.01
C ASN A 97 10.65 -7.07 4.28
N LEU A 98 10.98 -5.85 3.83
CA LEU A 98 12.22 -5.58 3.12
C LEU A 98 13.46 -5.61 4.04
N ASP A 99 14.31 -6.61 3.84
CA ASP A 99 15.63 -6.66 4.48
C ASP A 99 16.54 -5.58 3.92
N GLY A 100 17.16 -4.79 4.81
CA GLY A 100 17.94 -3.60 4.45
C GLY A 100 17.25 -2.27 4.78
N VAL A 101 15.96 -2.27 5.13
CA VAL A 101 15.32 -1.14 5.82
C VAL A 101 15.74 -1.14 7.29
N ASP A 102 16.01 0.04 7.86
CA ASP A 102 16.40 0.16 9.27
C ASP A 102 15.31 -0.33 10.23
N TYR A 103 15.72 -0.88 11.39
CA TYR A 103 14.78 -1.50 12.34
C TYR A 103 13.71 -0.55 12.87
N ALA A 104 14.01 0.74 13.06
CA ALA A 104 13.03 1.71 13.55
C ALA A 104 11.93 1.94 12.50
N SER A 105 12.30 2.04 11.23
CA SER A 105 11.37 2.14 10.11
C SER A 105 10.55 0.87 9.91
N ARG A 106 11.16 -0.32 10.04
CA ARG A 106 10.44 -1.62 9.99
C ARG A 106 9.45 -1.76 11.15
N ASP A 107 9.83 -1.42 12.38
CA ASP A 107 8.93 -1.45 13.54
C ASP A 107 7.75 -0.48 13.35
N ALA A 108 8.00 0.74 12.87
CA ALA A 108 6.94 1.71 12.60
C ALA A 108 5.94 1.20 11.55
N ALA A 109 6.45 0.55 10.49
CA ALA A 109 5.63 -0.06 9.44
C ALA A 109 4.83 -1.25 9.98
N ASN A 110 5.48 -2.19 10.69
CA ASN A 110 4.84 -3.37 11.28
C ASN A 110 3.74 -2.99 12.28
N ARG A 111 3.98 -2.01 13.15
CA ARG A 111 2.96 -1.50 14.07
C ARG A 111 1.79 -0.85 13.35
N ARG A 112 2.01 -0.22 12.19
CA ARG A 112 0.92 0.33 11.37
C ARG A 112 0.12 -0.79 10.73
N GLN A 113 0.77 -1.81 10.17
CA GLN A 113 0.13 -2.99 9.61
C GLN A 113 -0.74 -3.69 10.67
N LEU A 114 -0.19 -3.94 11.86
CA LEU A 114 -0.91 -4.54 12.98
C LEU A 114 -2.18 -3.76 13.35
N ARG A 115 -2.13 -2.42 13.35
CA ARG A 115 -3.34 -1.59 13.62
C ARG A 115 -4.39 -1.73 12.52
N ALA A 116 -3.98 -1.89 11.27
CA ALA A 116 -4.90 -2.08 10.15
C ALA A 116 -5.57 -3.47 10.23
N GLU A 117 -4.79 -4.52 10.42
CA GLU A 117 -5.29 -5.89 10.57
C GLU A 117 -6.24 -6.04 11.76
N LEU A 118 -5.90 -5.44 12.91
CA LEU A 118 -6.79 -5.41 14.07
C LEU A 118 -8.14 -4.74 13.79
N ARG A 119 -8.18 -3.72 12.92
CA ARG A 119 -9.45 -3.08 12.54
C ARG A 119 -10.25 -4.02 11.65
N THR A 120 -9.62 -4.57 10.61
CA THR A 120 -10.24 -5.51 9.68
C THR A 120 -10.80 -6.74 10.39
N GLU A 121 -10.03 -7.38 11.27
CA GLU A 121 -10.50 -8.57 11.99
C GLU A 121 -11.61 -8.26 13.01
N ARG A 122 -11.61 -7.06 13.63
CA ARG A 122 -12.73 -6.63 14.47
C ARG A 122 -14.01 -6.45 13.67
N GLU A 123 -13.92 -5.84 12.49
CA GLU A 123 -15.05 -5.66 11.59
C GLU A 123 -15.57 -7.01 11.08
N ALA A 124 -14.67 -7.95 10.76
CA ALA A 124 -15.04 -9.30 10.36
C ALA A 124 -15.79 -10.04 11.47
N VAL A 125 -15.28 -10.04 12.70
CA VAL A 125 -15.94 -10.65 13.86
C VAL A 125 -17.26 -9.97 14.21
N ALA A 126 -17.36 -8.64 14.05
CA ALA A 126 -18.61 -7.92 14.29
C ALA A 126 -19.70 -8.26 13.25
N THR A 127 -19.29 -8.55 12.01
CA THR A 127 -20.21 -8.90 10.92
C THR A 127 -20.59 -10.38 10.95
N HIS A 128 -19.64 -11.27 11.29
CA HIS A 128 -19.81 -12.73 11.34
C HIS A 128 -19.23 -13.29 12.65
N PRO A 129 -19.96 -13.18 13.77
CA PRO A 129 -19.45 -13.60 15.08
C PRO A 129 -19.08 -15.09 15.18
N GLU A 130 -19.69 -15.94 14.34
CA GLU A 130 -19.45 -17.37 14.27
C GLU A 130 -18.10 -17.73 13.61
N ASP A 131 -17.53 -16.84 12.79
CA ASP A 131 -16.26 -17.08 12.08
C ASP A 131 -15.12 -17.32 13.08
N ALA A 132 -14.73 -18.59 13.21
CA ALA A 132 -13.69 -19.02 14.13
C ALA A 132 -12.30 -18.52 13.71
N ASP A 133 -12.04 -18.40 12.41
CA ASP A 133 -10.74 -17.95 11.91
C ASP A 133 -10.53 -16.47 12.18
N ALA A 134 -11.56 -15.64 11.94
CA ALA A 134 -11.52 -14.21 12.28
C ALA A 134 -11.33 -13.99 13.79
N ARG A 135 -12.02 -14.76 14.63
CA ARG A 135 -11.85 -14.70 16.10
C ARG A 135 -10.44 -15.12 16.54
N ASN A 136 -9.89 -16.19 15.96
CA ASN A 136 -8.55 -16.66 16.26
C ASN A 136 -7.49 -15.64 15.82
N ARG A 137 -7.60 -15.08 14.61
CA ARG A 137 -6.73 -14.00 14.12
C ARG A 137 -6.80 -12.77 15.02
N LEU A 138 -8.00 -12.30 15.37
CA LEU A 138 -8.17 -11.16 16.26
C LEU A 138 -7.52 -11.39 17.63
N THR A 139 -7.62 -12.61 18.17
CA THR A 139 -6.99 -13.01 19.43
C THR A 139 -5.47 -12.93 19.32
N ALA A 140 -4.89 -13.52 18.29
CA ALA A 140 -3.45 -13.51 18.05
C ALA A 140 -2.90 -12.08 17.87
N LEU A 141 -3.53 -11.27 17.02
CA LEU A 141 -3.13 -9.87 16.79
C LEU A 141 -3.26 -9.03 18.05
N THR A 142 -4.27 -9.30 18.88
CA THR A 142 -4.45 -8.63 20.17
C THR A 142 -3.30 -8.97 21.12
N ALA A 143 -2.93 -10.24 21.22
CA ALA A 143 -1.79 -10.68 22.03
C ALA A 143 -0.47 -10.03 21.57
N ILE A 144 -0.19 -9.99 20.26
CA ILE A 144 0.97 -9.29 19.69
C ILE A 144 0.95 -7.81 20.09
N ARG A 145 -0.19 -7.12 19.95
CA ARG A 145 -0.32 -5.71 20.35
C ARG A 145 -0.03 -5.50 21.84
N HIS A 146 -0.43 -6.44 22.71
CA HIS A 146 -0.12 -6.37 24.14
C HIS A 146 1.38 -6.54 24.41
N ALA A 147 2.03 -7.50 23.76
CA ALA A 147 3.47 -7.74 23.89
C ALA A 147 4.32 -6.55 23.41
N LEU A 148 3.81 -5.78 22.43
CA LEU A 148 4.50 -4.61 21.89
C LEU A 148 4.32 -3.32 22.69
N LYS A 149 3.47 -3.30 23.73
CA LYS A 149 3.38 -2.15 24.63
C LYS A 149 4.71 -2.03 25.41
N PRO A 150 5.31 -0.84 25.50
CA PRO A 150 6.49 -0.68 26.34
C PRO A 150 6.15 -1.12 27.77
N ALA A 151 7.01 -1.94 28.37
CA ALA A 151 6.91 -2.25 29.80
C ALA A 151 6.84 -0.91 30.56
N ALA A 152 5.94 -0.81 31.53
CA ALA A 152 5.92 0.33 32.43
C ALA A 152 7.35 0.49 32.97
N ARG A 153 7.97 1.66 32.76
CA ARG A 153 9.24 1.94 33.43
C ARG A 153 8.96 1.90 34.94
N PRO A 154 9.76 1.15 35.73
CA PRO A 154 9.63 1.14 37.18
C PRO A 154 9.85 2.55 37.76
#